data_AF-A0AAU7MZ18-F1
#
_entry.id   AF-A0AAU7MZ18-F1
#
_cell.length_a   1.000
_cell.length_b   1.000
_cell.length_c   1.000
_cell.angle_alpha   90.00
_cell.angle_beta   90.00
_cell.angle_gamma   90.00
#
_symmetry.space_group_name_H-M   'P 1'
#
loop_
_entity.id
_entity.type
_entity.pdbx_description
1 polymer ?
#
loop_
_entity_poly.entity_id
_entity_poly.type
_entity_poly.pdbx_seq_one_letter_code
_entity_poly.pdbx_strand_id
1 'polypeptide(L)' 'MTKEERIAMINVSWELHNQIETAYMQHPAQKNDEAWLEKQRLLLADMALHLLQTSITPEEVKLD' A
#
# COMPACT_ATOMS: atom_id res chain seq x y z
N MET A 1 19.48 -8.12 1.04
CA MET A 1 18.88 -7.02 1.83
C MET A 1 19.36 -7.09 3.26
N THR A 2 20.02 -6.04 3.71
CA THR A 2 20.41 -5.84 5.11
C THR A 2 19.19 -5.47 5.96
N LYS A 3 19.35 -5.43 7.28
CA LYS A 3 18.29 -5.01 8.21
C LYS A 3 17.97 -3.52 8.00
N GLU A 4 18.99 -2.72 7.76
CA GLU A 4 18.92 -1.29 7.52
C GLU A 4 18.14 -0.98 6.22
N GLU A 5 18.42 -1.73 5.14
CA GLU A 5 17.67 -1.64 3.88
C GLU A 5 16.20 -2.00 4.06
N ARG A 6 15.89 -3.05 4.84
CA ARG A 6 14.50 -3.44 5.17
C ARG A 6 13.76 -2.34 5.92
N ILE A 7 14.38 -1.78 6.95
CA ILE A 7 13.77 -0.71 7.76
C ILE A 7 13.53 0.53 6.89
N ALA A 8 14.49 0.91 6.05
CA ALA A 8 14.33 2.02 5.13
C ALA A 8 13.16 1.80 4.15
N MET A 9 13.04 0.59 3.58
CA MET A 9 11.93 0.24 2.71
C MET A 9 10.57 0.26 3.43
N ILE A 10 10.51 -0.24 4.67
CA ILE A 10 9.28 -0.20 5.48
C ILE A 10 8.86 1.25 5.73
N ASN A 11 9.79 2.12 6.13
CA ASN A 11 9.48 3.54 6.38
C ASN A 11 8.95 4.24 5.12
N VAL A 12 9.58 4.01 3.96
CA VAL A 12 9.10 4.56 2.69
C VAL A 12 7.74 4.00 2.31
N SER A 13 7.50 2.70 2.56
CA SER A 13 6.20 2.08 2.25
C SER A 13 5.05 2.67 3.07
N TRP A 14 5.29 3.06 4.33
CA TRP A 14 4.29 3.73 5.17
C TRP A 14 3.93 5.11 4.62
N GLU A 15 4.93 5.89 4.19
CA GLU A 15 4.70 7.19 3.58
C GLU A 15 3.89 7.07 2.28
N LEU A 16 4.25 6.11 1.42
CA LEU A 16 3.51 5.84 0.18
C LEU A 16 2.08 5.36 0.44
N HIS A 17 1.88 4.50 1.45
CA HIS A 17 0.56 4.00 1.84
C HIS A 17 -0.36 5.15 2.22
N ASN A 18 0.10 6.05 3.10
CA ASN A 18 -0.68 7.22 3.51
C ASN A 18 -1.09 8.11 2.33
N GLN A 19 -0.18 8.33 1.37
CA GLN A 19 -0.46 9.13 0.17
C GLN A 19 -1.51 8.47 -0.73
N ILE A 20 -1.38 7.15 -0.97
CA ILE A 20 -2.29 6.40 -1.84
C ILE A 20 -3.67 6.24 -1.19
N GLU A 21 -3.73 5.94 0.11
CA GLU A 21 -4.98 5.86 0.85
C GLU A 21 -5.73 7.20 0.81
N THR A 22 -5.02 8.31 1.06
CA THR A 22 -5.59 9.66 0.96
C THR A 22 -6.13 9.92 -0.44
N ALA A 23 -5.36 9.60 -1.48
CA ALA A 23 -5.79 9.76 -2.87
C ALA A 23 -7.02 8.90 -3.20
N TYR A 24 -7.06 7.65 -2.73
CA TYR A 24 -8.20 6.75 -2.94
C TYR A 24 -9.48 7.27 -2.28
N MET A 25 -9.37 7.72 -1.02
CA MET A 25 -10.48 8.27 -0.25
C MET A 25 -11.03 9.58 -0.85
N GLN A 26 -10.14 10.42 -1.39
CA GLN A 26 -10.51 11.67 -2.03
C GLN A 26 -10.99 11.51 -3.49
N HIS A 27 -10.76 10.35 -4.11
CA HIS A 27 -11.14 10.12 -5.50
C HIS A 27 -12.68 10.04 -5.64
N PRO A 28 -13.33 10.95 -6.40
CA PRO A 28 -14.79 11.08 -6.40
C PRO A 28 -15.51 9.94 -7.13
N ALA A 29 -14.81 9.21 -8.01
CA ALA A 29 -15.43 8.19 -8.85
C ALA A 29 -16.18 7.10 -8.08
N GLN A 30 -17.29 6.69 -8.66
CA GLN A 30 -18.16 5.61 -8.25
C GLN A 30 -18.18 4.51 -9.30
N LYS A 31 -18.77 3.37 -8.94
CA LYS A 31 -18.91 2.22 -9.83
C LYS A 31 -19.70 2.65 -11.07
N ASN A 32 -19.15 2.35 -12.26
CA ASN A 32 -19.62 2.74 -13.60
C ASN A 32 -19.16 4.11 -14.12
N ASP A 33 -18.45 4.92 -13.32
CA ASP A 33 -17.79 6.11 -13.86
C ASP A 33 -16.60 5.72 -14.75
N GLU A 34 -16.30 6.52 -15.77
CA GLU A 34 -15.11 6.30 -16.62
C GLU A 34 -13.81 6.26 -15.79
N ALA A 35 -13.75 7.08 -14.75
CA ALA A 35 -12.60 7.16 -13.84
C ALA A 35 -12.60 6.06 -12.75
N TRP A 36 -13.55 5.13 -12.76
CA TRP A 36 -13.60 4.03 -11.79
C TRP A 36 -12.34 3.16 -11.83
N LEU A 37 -11.81 2.91 -13.04
CA LEU A 37 -10.58 2.13 -13.21
C LEU A 37 -9.38 2.78 -12.51
N GLU A 38 -9.30 4.11 -12.49
CA GLU A 38 -8.21 4.82 -11.81
C GLU A 38 -8.33 4.68 -10.30
N LYS A 39 -9.56 4.81 -9.76
CA LYS A 39 -9.83 4.54 -8.34
C LYS A 39 -9.47 3.11 -7.94
N GLN A 40 -9.71 2.13 -8.80
CA GLN A 40 -9.31 0.74 -8.56
C GLN A 40 -7.78 0.54 -8.59
N ARG A 41 -7.04 1.31 -9.39
CA ARG A 41 -5.57 1.27 -9.39
C ARG A 41 -4.99 1.78 -8.08
N LEU A 42 -5.56 2.85 -7.52
CA LEU A 42 -5.18 3.34 -6.20
C LEU A 42 -5.38 2.27 -5.13
N LEU A 43 -6.53 1.59 -5.13
CA LEU A 43 -6.79 0.46 -4.22
C LEU A 43 -5.80 -0.71 -4.41
N LEU A 44 -5.48 -1.06 -5.66
CA LEU A 44 -4.52 -2.12 -5.93
C LEU A 44 -3.11 -1.76 -5.44
N ALA A 45 -2.70 -0.51 -5.63
CA ALA A 45 -1.40 -0.03 -5.16
C ALA A 45 -1.32 -0.03 -3.63
N ASP A 46 -2.41 0.36 -2.95
CA ASP A 46 -2.52 0.30 -1.50
C ASP A 46 -2.36 -1.13 -0.95
N MET A 47 -3.11 -2.09 -1.50
CA MET A 47 -2.99 -3.51 -1.13
C MET A 47 -1.59 -4.07 -1.41
N ALA A 48 -0.93 -3.63 -2.48
CA ALA A 48 0.43 -4.05 -2.80
C ALA A 48 1.45 -3.54 -1.76
N LEU A 49 1.25 -2.33 -1.20
CA LEU A 49 2.08 -1.81 -0.12
C LEU A 49 1.89 -2.58 1.18
N HIS A 50 0.65 -2.96 1.51
CA HIS A 50 0.40 -3.85 2.65
C HIS A 50 1.13 -5.19 2.50
N LEU A 51 1.03 -5.83 1.31
CA LEU A 51 1.74 -7.07 1.04
C LEU A 51 3.26 -6.91 1.13
N LEU A 52 3.80 -5.80 0.60
CA LEU A 52 5.22 -5.48 0.72
C LEU A 52 5.63 -5.40 2.19
N GLN A 53 4.94 -4.56 2.99
CA GLN A 53 5.17 -4.38 4.42
C GLN A 53 5.19 -5.72 5.15
N THR A 54 4.16 -6.56 4.97
CA THR A 54 4.10 -7.89 5.57
C THR A 54 5.26 -8.78 5.15
N SER A 55 5.61 -8.81 3.85
CA SER A 55 6.64 -9.70 3.32
C SER A 55 8.07 -9.36 3.77
N ILE A 56 8.34 -8.08 4.07
CA ILE A 56 9.68 -7.61 4.44
C ILE A 56 9.84 -7.34 5.93
N THR A 57 8.75 -7.34 6.70
CA THR A 57 8.76 -7.17 8.16
C THR A 57 9.65 -8.25 8.79
N PRO A 58 10.62 -7.89 9.65
CA PRO A 58 11.56 -8.86 10.22
C PRO A 58 10.95 -9.84 11.22
N GLU A 59 9.76 -9.52 11.75
CA GLU A 59 9.03 -10.37 12.69
C GLU A 59 8.43 -11.57 11.98
N GLU A 60 8.39 -12.72 12.66
CA GLU A 60 7.69 -13.90 12.14
C GLU A 60 6.21 -13.58 11.92
N VAL A 61 5.70 -13.95 10.75
CA VAL A 61 4.26 -13.99 10.50
C VAL A 61 3.69 -15.04 11.46
N LYS A 62 3.05 -14.58 12.53
CA LYS A 62 2.35 -15.47 13.47
C LYS A 62 1.19 -16.14 12.74
N LEU A 63 1.29 -17.46 12.58
CA LEU A 63 0.24 -18.31 12.07
C LEU A 63 -0.51 -18.88 13.29
N ASP A 64 -1.25 -18.01 13.97
CA ASP A 64 -2.14 -18.40 15.08
C ASP A 64 -3.53 -18.74 14.53
#